data_AF-A0A382LZF3-F1
#
_entry.id   AF-A0A382LZF3-F1
#
_cell.length_a   1.000
_cell.length_b   1.000
_cell.length_c   1.000
_cell.angle_alpha   90.00
_cell.angle_beta   90.00
_cell.angle_gamma   90.00
#
_symmetry.space_group_name_H-M   'P 1'
#
loop_
_entity.id
_entity.type
_entity.pdbx_description
1 polymer ?
#
loop_
_entity_poly.entity_id
_entity_poly.type
_entity_poly.pdbx_seq_one_letter_code
_entity_poly.pdbx_strand_id
1 'polypeptide(L)'
;EGALENADLVSNKRAQKGLQEGSENALMSKELVTILTNVELDFSMENFVRSDIDLKKTRQKFTDLEFHALIKQLDDNPKDSINSNQERRENKNYQTLMTKKDLDQLTETLSKAEIFSFDLETTSVLPMEAEIVGLSFAIKPDAGWYVPVRYFGKNKENFGEDDLTIILDTLQPVLETNRVKKTGQNIKFDALVMRHHGIILDGITFDTMIAAHLLNPSARSYKLGTLSLEYLNYDMVPIEDLIGKGRKKINMADVPLDQASFYAVEDADITLQLTQLFKAKLREEQLSTFYNSIEIPLIPVLTAMEHTGVFVDTEFLTVMSLEIGKKIDSLLIEIHKLAGSEFNINSTQQLAIILFDVLGLTKIKKRSTAESVLKQLEKEHSLPGLILEYRKY
;
A
#
# COMPACT_ATOMS: atom_id res chain seq x y z
N GLU A 1 -48.51 40.27 -7.24
CA GLU A 1 -49.52 41.32 -6.95
C GLU A 1 -50.49 41.48 -8.09
N GLY A 2 -50.09 41.94 -9.28
CA GLY A 2 -51.02 42.09 -10.42
C GLY A 2 -51.84 40.85 -10.79
N ALA A 3 -51.29 39.64 -10.63
CA ALA A 3 -52.02 38.38 -10.84
C ALA A 3 -53.04 38.04 -9.73
N LEU A 4 -52.82 38.51 -8.49
CA LEU A 4 -53.75 38.34 -7.36
C LEU A 4 -54.90 39.36 -7.43
N GLU A 5 -54.58 40.60 -7.78
CA GLU A 5 -55.56 41.70 -7.92
C GLU A 5 -56.60 41.45 -9.01
N ASN A 6 -56.24 40.68 -10.04
CA ASN A 6 -57.11 40.35 -11.18
C ASN A 6 -57.64 38.92 -11.13
N ALA A 7 -57.63 38.27 -9.95
CA ALA A 7 -58.05 36.87 -9.81
C ALA A 7 -59.50 36.63 -10.29
N ASP A 8 -60.39 37.61 -10.16
CA ASP A 8 -61.80 37.51 -10.55
C ASP A 8 -62.03 37.42 -12.07
N LEU A 9 -61.06 37.90 -12.86
CA LEU A 9 -61.09 37.87 -14.32
C LEU A 9 -60.58 36.53 -14.89
N VAL A 10 -60.10 35.62 -14.03
CA VAL A 10 -59.55 34.32 -14.44
C VAL A 10 -60.68 33.35 -14.77
N SER A 11 -60.81 32.98 -16.05
CA SER A 11 -61.89 32.11 -16.55
C SER A 11 -61.83 30.66 -16.02
N ASN A 12 -60.65 30.17 -15.65
CA ASN A 12 -60.49 28.83 -15.07
C ASN A 12 -60.80 28.85 -13.56
N LYS A 13 -61.95 28.28 -13.19
CA LYS A 13 -62.45 28.27 -11.80
C LYS A 13 -61.50 27.66 -10.77
N ARG A 14 -60.69 26.65 -11.12
CA ARG A 14 -59.72 26.04 -10.18
C ARG A 14 -58.55 26.97 -9.90
N ALA A 15 -58.02 27.62 -10.95
CA ALA A 15 -56.93 28.58 -10.82
C ALA A 15 -57.39 29.88 -10.13
N GLN A 16 -58.58 30.38 -10.46
CA GLN A 16 -59.23 31.50 -9.79
C GLN A 16 -59.36 31.25 -8.27
N LYS A 17 -59.94 30.10 -7.89
CA LYS A 17 -60.10 29.71 -6.49
C LYS A 17 -58.75 29.57 -5.76
N GLY A 18 -57.75 28.99 -6.43
CA GLY A 18 -56.39 28.88 -5.87
C GLY A 18 -55.68 30.22 -5.66
N LEU A 19 -55.87 31.19 -6.56
CA LEU A 19 -55.34 32.55 -6.40
C LEU A 19 -56.05 33.32 -5.28
N GLN A 20 -57.36 33.14 -5.12
CA GLN A 20 -58.14 33.77 -4.06
C GLN A 20 -57.83 33.17 -2.68
N GLU A 21 -57.87 31.83 -2.55
CA GLU A 21 -57.62 31.13 -1.28
C GLU A 21 -56.13 31.15 -0.87
N GLY A 22 -55.21 31.21 -1.84
CA GLY A 22 -53.76 31.20 -1.63
C GLY A 22 -53.10 32.58 -1.63
N SER A 23 -53.88 33.66 -1.69
CA SER A 23 -53.36 35.04 -1.88
C SER A 23 -52.37 35.45 -0.77
N GLU A 24 -52.74 35.25 0.49
CA GLU A 24 -51.88 35.57 1.64
C GLU A 24 -50.58 34.76 1.61
N ASN A 25 -50.66 33.47 1.29
CA ASN A 25 -49.49 32.61 1.17
C ASN A 25 -48.58 33.03 0.02
N ALA A 26 -49.13 33.52 -1.10
CA ALA A 26 -48.34 34.01 -2.23
C ALA A 26 -47.62 35.33 -1.92
N LEU A 27 -48.28 36.25 -1.20
CA LEU A 27 -47.66 37.50 -0.73
C LEU A 27 -46.57 37.23 0.31
N MET A 28 -46.86 36.37 1.30
CA MET A 28 -45.88 35.91 2.28
C MET A 28 -44.71 35.20 1.61
N SER A 29 -44.97 34.34 0.63
CA SER A 29 -43.88 33.67 -0.12
C SER A 29 -43.02 34.69 -0.87
N LYS A 30 -43.61 35.73 -1.46
CA LYS A 30 -42.87 36.82 -2.11
C LYS A 30 -41.99 37.55 -1.08
N GLU A 31 -42.55 37.90 0.07
CA GLU A 31 -41.80 38.57 1.15
C GLU A 31 -40.62 37.71 1.62
N LEU A 32 -40.86 36.43 1.90
CA LEU A 32 -39.85 35.49 2.37
C LEU A 32 -38.71 35.25 1.36
N VAL A 33 -38.99 35.30 0.06
CA VAL A 33 -37.97 35.12 -0.99
C VAL A 33 -37.39 36.43 -1.52
N THR A 34 -37.87 37.58 -1.02
CA THR A 34 -37.33 38.88 -1.41
C THR A 34 -35.98 39.07 -0.73
N ILE A 35 -34.92 39.17 -1.54
CA ILE A 35 -33.57 39.43 -1.04
C ILE A 35 -33.53 40.85 -0.49
N LEU A 36 -33.23 40.98 0.80
CA LEU A 36 -32.91 42.25 1.42
C LEU A 36 -31.54 42.72 0.89
N THR A 37 -31.55 43.76 0.05
CA THR A 37 -30.33 44.30 -0.60
C THR A 37 -29.72 45.48 0.13
N ASN A 38 -30.41 45.98 1.16
CA ASN A 38 -30.03 47.12 1.99
C ASN A 38 -29.65 46.68 3.42
N VAL A 39 -29.04 45.51 3.56
CA VAL A 39 -28.53 45.02 4.84
C VAL A 39 -27.31 45.86 5.23
N GLU A 40 -27.29 46.40 6.44
CA GLU A 40 -26.09 47.01 7.00
C GLU A 40 -25.07 45.92 7.27
N LEU A 41 -23.89 46.03 6.64
CA LEU A 41 -22.79 45.08 6.76
C LEU A 41 -21.59 45.80 7.37
N ASP A 42 -20.93 45.14 8.33
CA ASP A 42 -19.75 45.66 9.03
C ASP A 42 -18.44 45.51 8.22
N PHE A 43 -18.56 45.19 6.94
CA PHE A 43 -17.43 44.94 6.05
C PHE A 43 -17.71 45.51 4.67
N SER A 44 -16.64 45.79 3.94
CA SER A 44 -16.69 46.28 2.57
C SER A 44 -16.15 45.24 1.59
N MET A 45 -16.33 45.47 0.29
CA MET A 45 -15.86 44.53 -0.74
C MET A 45 -14.34 44.35 -0.71
N GLU A 46 -13.61 45.36 -0.25
CA GLU A 46 -12.16 45.32 -0.08
C GLU A 46 -11.71 44.27 0.95
N ASN A 47 -12.56 43.93 1.93
CA ASN A 47 -12.26 42.88 2.91
C ASN A 47 -12.28 41.46 2.31
N PHE A 48 -12.87 41.27 1.13
CA PHE A 48 -12.95 39.98 0.45
C PHE A 48 -11.90 39.79 -0.64
N VAL A 49 -10.90 40.68 -0.72
CA VAL A 49 -9.75 40.44 -1.58
C VAL A 49 -9.03 39.19 -1.08
N ARG A 50 -8.94 38.19 -1.95
CA ARG A 50 -8.29 36.91 -1.63
C ARG A 50 -6.81 37.16 -1.31
N SER A 51 -6.38 36.78 -0.10
CA SER A 51 -4.97 36.73 0.28
C SER A 51 -4.32 35.41 -0.15
N ASP A 52 -3.00 35.42 -0.24
CA ASP A 52 -2.22 34.20 -0.47
C ASP A 52 -2.35 33.22 0.71
N ILE A 53 -2.23 31.94 0.40
CA ILE A 53 -2.31 30.86 1.39
C ILE A 53 -1.00 30.79 2.18
N ASP A 54 -1.08 30.77 3.51
CA ASP A 54 0.07 30.43 4.37
C ASP A 54 0.32 28.91 4.29
N LEU A 55 1.13 28.49 3.31
CA LEU A 55 1.39 27.07 3.02
C LEU A 55 1.93 26.30 4.22
N LYS A 56 2.72 26.95 5.09
CA LYS A 56 3.29 26.31 6.28
C LYS A 56 2.19 25.98 7.28
N LYS A 57 1.30 26.94 7.59
CA LYS A 57 0.18 26.69 8.50
C LYS A 57 -0.85 25.74 7.92
N THR A 58 -1.14 25.86 6.62
CA THR A 58 -2.08 24.96 5.94
C THR A 58 -1.55 23.53 5.93
N ARG A 59 -0.26 23.32 5.63
CA ARG A 59 0.38 22.01 5.68
C ARG A 59 0.30 21.41 7.08
N GLN A 60 0.69 22.17 8.11
CA GLN A 60 0.56 21.70 9.49
C GLN A 60 -0.88 21.28 9.80
N LYS A 61 -1.86 22.11 9.43
CA LYS A 61 -3.26 21.81 9.70
C LYS A 61 -3.76 20.60 8.92
N PHE A 62 -3.29 20.39 7.69
CA PHE A 62 -3.64 19.21 6.90
C PHE A 62 -2.98 17.95 7.46
N THR A 63 -1.75 18.03 7.96
CA THR A 63 -1.11 16.92 8.68
C THR A 63 -1.89 16.57 9.95
N ASP A 64 -2.26 17.57 10.75
CA ASP A 64 -3.06 17.38 11.97
C ASP A 64 -4.44 16.73 11.68
N LEU A 65 -4.98 16.97 10.47
CA LEU A 65 -6.27 16.45 10.01
C LEU A 65 -6.13 15.20 9.12
N GLU A 66 -4.91 14.68 8.94
CA GLU A 66 -4.60 13.50 8.11
C GLU A 66 -5.01 13.65 6.63
N PHE A 67 -5.03 14.88 6.10
CA PHE A 67 -5.37 15.20 4.72
C PHE A 67 -4.19 15.05 3.75
N HIS A 68 -3.50 13.90 3.81
CA HIS A 68 -2.24 13.65 3.09
C HIS A 68 -2.34 13.80 1.56
N ALA A 69 -3.48 13.42 0.98
CA ALA A 69 -3.73 13.60 -0.45
C ALA A 69 -3.80 15.10 -0.84
N LEU A 70 -4.34 15.94 0.05
CA LEU A 70 -4.42 17.38 -0.18
C LEU A 70 -3.09 18.07 0.09
N ILE A 71 -2.25 17.56 1.01
CA ILE A 71 -0.87 18.04 1.18
C ILE A 71 -0.10 17.96 -0.14
N LYS A 72 -0.27 16.85 -0.88
CA LYS A 72 0.34 16.67 -2.20
C LYS A 72 -0.19 17.65 -3.25
N GLN A 73 -1.43 18.13 -3.10
CA GLN A 73 -2.08 19.09 -4.00
C GLN A 73 -1.84 20.56 -3.62
N LEU A 74 -1.50 20.86 -2.37
CA LEU A 74 -1.11 22.22 -1.95
C LEU A 74 0.13 22.72 -2.72
N ASP A 75 0.92 21.79 -3.22
CA ASP A 75 2.17 22.01 -3.92
C ASP A 75 2.00 22.24 -5.45
N ASP A 76 0.83 22.73 -5.88
CA ASP A 76 0.46 22.97 -7.30
C ASP A 76 1.30 24.07 -8.01
N ASN A 77 2.33 24.61 -7.36
CA ASN A 77 3.54 25.06 -8.07
C ASN A 77 4.60 23.95 -7.96
N PRO A 78 4.70 23.01 -8.92
CA PRO A 78 5.63 21.89 -8.85
C PRO A 78 7.08 22.30 -8.60
N LYS A 79 7.45 23.56 -8.89
CA LYS A 79 8.81 24.07 -8.66
C LYS A 79 9.18 24.19 -7.19
N ASP A 80 8.28 24.58 -6.29
CA ASP A 80 8.65 24.87 -4.89
C ASP A 80 8.73 23.59 -4.02
N SER A 81 7.88 22.60 -4.29
CA SER A 81 7.92 21.29 -3.63
C SER A 81 9.05 20.40 -4.16
N ILE A 82 9.30 20.42 -5.47
CA ILE A 82 10.47 19.76 -6.07
C ILE A 82 11.74 20.39 -5.51
N ASN A 83 11.85 21.73 -5.47
CA ASN A 83 13.05 22.38 -4.92
C ASN A 83 13.28 22.03 -3.45
N SER A 84 12.26 22.06 -2.60
CA SER A 84 12.46 21.76 -1.16
C SER A 84 12.79 20.30 -0.85
N ASN A 85 12.18 19.32 -1.54
CA ASN A 85 12.58 17.91 -1.37
C ASN A 85 13.92 17.62 -2.06
N GLN A 86 14.21 18.24 -3.20
CA GLN A 86 15.49 18.10 -3.87
C GLN A 86 16.62 18.70 -3.02
N GLU A 87 16.44 19.89 -2.43
CA GLU A 87 17.39 20.45 -1.47
C GLU A 87 17.57 19.53 -0.24
N ARG A 88 16.49 18.95 0.28
CA ARG A 88 16.60 17.96 1.38
C ARG A 88 17.38 16.72 0.97
N ARG A 89 17.19 16.21 -0.26
CA ARG A 89 17.95 15.08 -0.82
C ARG A 89 19.43 15.42 -1.01
N GLU A 90 19.72 16.62 -1.52
CA GLU A 90 21.10 17.10 -1.74
C GLU A 90 21.88 17.31 -0.44
N ASN A 91 21.18 17.56 0.67
CA ASN A 91 21.79 17.71 2.00
C ASN A 91 22.03 16.36 2.73
N LYS A 92 21.66 15.22 2.15
CA LYS A 92 21.87 13.89 2.76
C LYS A 92 23.34 13.47 2.66
N ASN A 93 23.88 12.94 3.76
CA ASN A 93 25.24 12.38 3.81
C ASN A 93 25.20 10.85 3.63
N TYR A 94 24.87 10.42 2.41
CA TYR A 94 24.84 9.01 2.05
C TYR A 94 26.16 8.60 1.39
N GLN A 95 26.69 7.46 1.81
CA GLN A 95 28.02 7.00 1.40
C GLN A 95 27.94 5.60 0.79
N THR A 96 28.45 5.44 -0.43
CA THR A 96 28.68 4.12 -1.02
C THR A 96 30.06 3.61 -0.61
N LEU A 97 30.12 2.47 0.05
CA LEU A 97 31.37 1.85 0.49
C LEU A 97 31.86 0.87 -0.56
N MET A 98 33.10 1.03 -1.03
CA MET A 98 33.64 0.26 -2.16
C MET A 98 34.97 -0.43 -1.84
N THR A 99 35.38 -0.45 -0.57
CA THR A 99 36.64 -1.06 -0.16
C THR A 99 36.49 -1.84 1.13
N LYS A 100 37.31 -2.89 1.31
CA LYS A 100 37.35 -3.68 2.54
C LYS A 100 37.61 -2.82 3.78
N LYS A 101 38.50 -1.82 3.65
CA LYS A 101 38.83 -0.91 4.74
C LYS A 101 37.60 -0.12 5.22
N ASP A 102 36.79 0.37 4.28
CA ASP A 102 35.60 1.14 4.62
C ASP A 102 34.53 0.24 5.25
N LEU A 103 34.40 -1.01 4.78
CA LEU A 103 33.53 -2.01 5.37
C LEU A 103 33.93 -2.37 6.82
N ASP A 104 35.23 -2.49 7.08
CA ASP A 104 35.75 -2.71 8.45
C ASP A 104 35.41 -1.52 9.36
N GLN A 105 35.59 -0.30 8.86
CA GLN A 105 35.24 0.91 9.59
C GLN A 105 33.73 1.04 9.86
N LEU A 106 32.89 0.65 8.89
CA LEU A 106 31.45 0.58 9.09
C LEU A 106 31.11 -0.41 10.19
N THR A 107 31.68 -1.62 10.16
CA THR A 107 31.43 -2.67 11.15
C THR A 107 31.82 -2.21 12.55
N GLU A 108 32.97 -1.56 12.70
CA GLU A 108 33.38 -0.96 13.98
C GLU A 108 32.38 0.10 14.45
N THR A 109 31.91 0.95 13.53
CA THR A 109 30.93 2.00 13.81
C THR A 109 29.60 1.41 14.28
N LEU A 110 29.07 0.42 13.56
CA LEU A 110 27.83 -0.28 13.91
C LEU A 110 27.95 -1.01 15.25
N SER A 111 29.11 -1.60 15.56
CA SER A 111 29.35 -2.31 16.82
C SER A 111 29.23 -1.43 18.08
N LYS A 112 29.40 -0.11 17.91
CA LYS A 112 29.33 0.90 18.98
C LYS A 112 27.98 1.62 19.03
N ALA A 113 27.11 1.43 18.04
CA ALA A 113 25.80 2.04 18.00
C ALA A 113 24.87 1.43 19.06
N GLU A 114 23.93 2.22 19.58
CA GLU A 114 22.84 1.68 20.41
C GLU A 114 21.84 0.91 19.54
N ILE A 115 21.46 1.52 18.42
CA ILE A 115 20.55 0.97 17.42
C ILE A 115 20.99 1.43 16.02
N PHE A 116 20.79 0.60 15.01
CA PHE A 116 20.91 0.98 13.61
C PHE A 116 19.73 0.45 12.79
N SER A 117 19.36 1.18 11.74
CA SER A 117 18.46 0.67 10.71
C SER A 117 19.23 -0.21 9.74
N PHE A 118 18.62 -1.31 9.33
CA PHE A 118 19.15 -2.29 8.40
C PHE A 118 18.11 -2.59 7.33
N ASP A 119 18.54 -2.64 6.07
CA ASP A 119 17.70 -2.94 4.93
C ASP A 119 18.52 -3.61 3.82
N LEU A 120 17.84 -4.43 3.01
CA LEU A 120 18.42 -5.15 1.88
C LEU A 120 17.77 -4.78 0.56
N GLU A 121 18.63 -4.56 -0.43
CA GLU A 121 18.24 -4.59 -1.83
C GLU A 121 18.41 -5.99 -2.39
N THR A 122 17.42 -6.47 -3.13
CA THR A 122 17.40 -7.87 -3.61
C THR A 122 16.90 -7.99 -5.04
N THR A 123 17.20 -9.14 -5.66
CA THR A 123 16.75 -9.43 -7.02
C THR A 123 15.27 -9.86 -7.11
N SER A 124 14.64 -10.21 -5.99
CA SER A 124 13.28 -10.75 -5.94
C SER A 124 12.55 -10.31 -4.70
N VAL A 125 11.22 -10.17 -4.79
CA VAL A 125 10.34 -9.96 -3.64
C VAL A 125 10.03 -11.25 -2.88
N LEU A 126 10.54 -12.40 -3.35
CA LEU A 126 10.41 -13.70 -2.71
C LEU A 126 11.72 -14.02 -1.96
N PRO A 127 11.73 -14.03 -0.61
CA PRO A 127 12.95 -14.15 0.19
C PRO A 127 13.82 -15.38 -0.11
N MET A 128 13.21 -16.52 -0.45
CA MET A 128 13.92 -17.79 -0.70
C MET A 128 14.58 -17.86 -2.08
N GLU A 129 14.20 -16.96 -2.99
CA GLU A 129 14.74 -16.86 -4.35
C GLU A 129 15.58 -15.59 -4.54
N ALA A 130 15.58 -14.72 -3.54
CA ALA A 130 16.20 -13.42 -3.57
C ALA A 130 17.72 -13.57 -3.40
N GLU A 131 18.46 -12.97 -4.34
CA GLU A 131 19.90 -12.78 -4.20
C GLU A 131 20.16 -11.35 -3.70
N ILE A 132 21.14 -11.19 -2.81
CA ILE A 132 21.49 -9.88 -2.26
C ILE A 132 22.15 -9.01 -3.34
N VAL A 133 21.59 -7.81 -3.53
CA VAL A 133 22.10 -6.76 -4.42
C VAL A 133 22.94 -5.77 -3.62
N GLY A 134 22.50 -5.41 -2.42
CA GLY A 134 23.27 -4.57 -1.51
C GLY A 134 22.63 -4.47 -0.13
N LEU A 135 23.38 -3.93 0.81
CA LEU A 135 22.96 -3.75 2.20
C LEU A 135 23.04 -2.27 2.55
N SER A 136 22.05 -1.73 3.25
CA SER A 136 22.06 -0.33 3.68
C SER A 136 21.90 -0.19 5.19
N PHE A 137 22.50 0.87 5.72
CA PHE A 137 22.58 1.12 7.16
C PHE A 137 22.43 2.60 7.49
N ALA A 138 21.75 2.89 8.60
CA ALA A 138 21.72 4.23 9.18
C ALA A 138 21.77 4.17 10.72
N ILE A 139 22.55 5.06 11.33
CA ILE A 139 22.65 5.20 12.80
C ILE A 139 22.18 6.56 13.32
N LYS A 140 21.98 7.51 12.41
CA LYS A 140 21.49 8.86 12.71
C LYS A 140 20.72 9.40 11.51
N PRO A 141 19.82 10.38 11.73
CA PRO A 141 19.07 11.01 10.64
C PRO A 141 19.99 11.63 9.59
N ASP A 142 19.52 11.58 8.34
CA ASP A 142 20.12 12.21 7.16
C ASP A 142 21.52 11.70 6.79
N ALA A 143 21.92 10.53 7.31
CA ALA A 143 23.20 9.91 7.00
C ALA A 143 23.14 8.38 7.07
N GLY A 144 23.92 7.74 6.20
CA GLY A 144 24.01 6.28 6.17
C GLY A 144 24.98 5.75 5.13
N TRP A 145 25.02 4.42 5.02
CA TRP A 145 25.98 3.70 4.19
C TRP A 145 25.28 2.67 3.33
N TYR A 146 25.73 2.54 2.09
CA TYR A 146 25.39 1.45 1.19
C TYR A 146 26.61 0.59 0.95
N VAL A 147 26.43 -0.73 1.06
CA VAL A 147 27.43 -1.75 0.75
C VAL A 147 26.93 -2.54 -0.47
N PRO A 148 27.39 -2.20 -1.68
CA PRO A 148 26.93 -2.86 -2.91
C PRO A 148 27.58 -4.23 -3.09
N VAL A 149 26.76 -5.23 -3.43
CA VAL A 149 27.20 -6.56 -3.86
C VAL A 149 27.12 -6.67 -5.38
N ARG A 150 26.01 -6.24 -5.96
CA ARG A 150 25.70 -6.34 -7.40
C ARG A 150 25.11 -5.02 -7.88
N TYR A 151 25.49 -4.59 -9.07
CA TYR A 151 25.00 -3.35 -9.68
C TYR A 151 25.36 -3.33 -11.15
N PHE A 152 24.68 -2.45 -11.90
CA PHE A 152 24.91 -2.30 -13.32
C PHE A 152 26.36 -1.92 -13.64
N GLY A 153 26.97 -2.65 -14.56
CA GLY A 153 28.33 -2.37 -15.03
C GLY A 153 29.45 -2.81 -14.08
N LYS A 154 29.14 -3.56 -13.00
CA LYS A 154 30.17 -4.18 -12.15
C LYS A 154 31.04 -5.12 -13.00
N ASN A 155 32.33 -4.81 -13.07
CA ASN A 155 33.32 -5.57 -13.85
C ASN A 155 34.41 -6.21 -12.99
N LYS A 156 34.47 -5.86 -11.70
CA LYS A 156 35.41 -6.39 -10.72
C LYS A 156 34.76 -6.32 -9.33
N GLU A 157 35.14 -7.25 -8.48
CA GLU A 157 34.86 -7.24 -7.05
C GLU A 157 35.51 -6.02 -6.35
N ASN A 158 34.80 -5.45 -5.38
CA ASN A 158 35.17 -4.23 -4.67
C ASN A 158 35.97 -4.52 -3.39
N PHE A 159 35.64 -5.62 -2.70
CA PHE A 159 36.12 -5.95 -1.35
C PHE A 159 37.14 -7.10 -1.36
N GLY A 160 37.17 -7.95 -2.38
CA GLY A 160 38.18 -9.01 -2.53
C GLY A 160 37.88 -9.97 -3.68
N GLU A 161 38.04 -11.28 -3.48
CA GLU A 161 37.75 -12.29 -4.51
C GLU A 161 36.27 -12.67 -4.61
N ASP A 162 35.55 -12.58 -3.48
CA ASP A 162 34.11 -12.80 -3.38
C ASP A 162 33.52 -11.71 -2.48
N ASP A 163 32.91 -10.67 -3.10
CA ASP A 163 32.36 -9.56 -2.33
C ASP A 163 31.29 -10.03 -1.34
N LEU A 164 30.39 -10.94 -1.75
CA LEU A 164 29.28 -11.34 -0.90
C LEU A 164 29.80 -12.02 0.35
N THR A 165 30.64 -13.04 0.21
CA THR A 165 31.21 -13.74 1.37
C THR A 165 31.99 -12.80 2.28
N ILE A 166 32.83 -11.93 1.71
CA ILE A 166 33.62 -10.97 2.50
C ILE A 166 32.72 -9.99 3.26
N ILE A 167 31.67 -9.49 2.62
CA ILE A 167 30.70 -8.57 3.25
C ILE A 167 29.98 -9.28 4.41
N LEU A 168 29.43 -10.46 4.14
CA LEU A 168 28.68 -11.23 5.13
C LEU A 168 29.57 -11.63 6.31
N ASP A 169 30.77 -12.16 6.09
CA ASP A 169 31.71 -12.55 7.15
C ASP A 169 32.14 -11.35 8.01
N THR A 170 32.35 -10.18 7.37
CA THR A 170 32.76 -8.97 8.10
C THR A 170 31.61 -8.42 8.96
N LEU A 171 30.38 -8.43 8.44
CA LEU A 171 29.20 -7.89 9.14
C LEU A 171 28.56 -8.89 10.11
N GLN A 172 28.80 -10.20 9.96
CA GLN A 172 28.19 -11.25 10.77
C GLN A 172 28.25 -10.95 12.29
N PRO A 173 29.39 -10.54 12.88
CA PRO A 173 29.46 -10.29 14.32
C PRO A 173 28.49 -9.21 14.81
N VAL A 174 28.21 -8.19 13.98
CA VAL A 174 27.29 -7.11 14.34
C VAL A 174 25.84 -7.44 13.99
N LEU A 175 25.58 -8.28 12.98
CA LEU A 175 24.24 -8.70 12.61
C LEU A 175 23.69 -9.78 13.54
N GLU A 176 24.51 -10.74 13.99
CA GLU A 176 24.09 -11.86 14.85
C GLU A 176 24.11 -11.57 16.35
N THR A 177 24.54 -10.38 16.77
CA THR A 177 24.56 -10.02 18.19
C THR A 177 23.26 -9.33 18.65
N ASN A 178 22.67 -9.76 19.76
CA ASN A 178 21.59 -9.01 20.42
C ASN A 178 22.06 -7.76 21.20
N ARG A 179 23.38 -7.52 21.29
CA ARG A 179 23.94 -6.37 22.01
C ARG A 179 23.61 -5.05 21.32
N VAL A 180 23.81 -5.02 20.00
CA VAL A 180 23.46 -3.87 19.16
C VAL A 180 22.06 -4.08 18.62
N LYS A 181 21.20 -3.08 18.81
CA LYS A 181 19.80 -3.21 18.41
C LYS A 181 19.63 -2.90 16.92
N LYS A 182 18.64 -3.53 16.30
CA LYS A 182 18.29 -3.29 14.90
C LYS A 182 16.86 -2.83 14.78
N THR A 183 16.66 -1.98 13.78
CA THR A 183 15.36 -1.61 13.28
C THR A 183 15.31 -1.75 11.76
N GLY A 184 14.11 -1.85 11.22
CA GLY A 184 13.87 -2.01 9.79
C GLY A 184 12.39 -1.80 9.49
N GLN A 185 12.05 -1.76 8.22
CA GLN A 185 10.67 -1.73 7.73
C GLN A 185 10.35 -3.09 7.15
N ASN A 186 9.40 -3.83 7.72
CA ASN A 186 9.16 -5.23 7.32
C ASN A 186 10.44 -6.10 7.42
N ILE A 187 11.19 -5.91 8.50
CA ILE A 187 12.55 -6.48 8.70
C ILE A 187 12.56 -8.02 8.71
N LYS A 188 11.39 -8.66 8.83
CA LYS A 188 11.22 -10.10 8.65
C LYS A 188 11.73 -10.55 7.26
N PHE A 189 11.48 -9.76 6.22
CA PHE A 189 11.97 -10.03 4.86
C PHE A 189 13.50 -10.11 4.86
N ASP A 190 14.16 -9.07 5.38
CA ASP A 190 15.62 -8.99 5.46
C ASP A 190 16.20 -10.12 6.29
N ALA A 191 15.61 -10.38 7.46
CA ALA A 191 16.01 -11.47 8.34
C ALA A 191 15.91 -12.84 7.63
N LEU A 192 14.92 -13.03 6.76
CA LEU A 192 14.71 -14.29 6.03
C LEU A 192 15.74 -14.47 4.90
N VAL A 193 16.04 -13.40 4.15
CA VAL A 193 17.10 -13.40 3.14
C VAL A 193 18.47 -13.63 3.79
N MET A 194 18.79 -12.91 4.87
CA MET A 194 20.04 -13.11 5.60
C MET A 194 20.17 -14.55 6.13
N ARG A 195 19.08 -15.12 6.65
CA ARG A 195 19.07 -16.51 7.14
C ARG A 195 19.33 -17.53 6.03
N HIS A 196 18.77 -17.29 4.84
CA HIS A 196 19.05 -18.11 3.65
C HIS A 196 20.55 -18.07 3.30
N HIS A 197 21.22 -16.93 3.51
CA HIS A 197 22.66 -16.75 3.37
C HIS A 197 23.48 -17.12 4.63
N GLY A 198 22.89 -17.83 5.59
CA GLY A 198 23.60 -18.37 6.76
C GLY A 198 23.80 -17.39 7.93
N ILE A 199 23.21 -16.19 7.87
CA ILE A 199 23.28 -15.20 8.96
C ILE A 199 21.95 -15.09 9.70
N ILE A 200 21.97 -15.27 11.01
CA ILE A 200 20.80 -15.09 11.86
C ILE A 200 20.76 -13.64 12.36
N LEU A 201 19.95 -12.79 11.73
CA LEU A 201 19.77 -11.42 12.18
C LEU A 201 19.12 -11.38 13.59
N ASP A 202 19.93 -11.11 14.61
CA ASP A 202 19.50 -11.05 16.01
C ASP A 202 19.53 -9.60 16.53
N GLY A 203 18.84 -9.31 17.62
CA GLY A 203 18.75 -7.97 18.19
C GLY A 203 17.75 -7.05 17.49
N ILE A 204 16.82 -7.61 16.69
CA ILE A 204 15.68 -6.89 16.15
C ILE A 204 14.83 -6.40 17.33
N THR A 205 14.65 -5.08 17.41
CA THR A 205 13.86 -4.46 18.50
C THR A 205 12.74 -3.57 18.00
N PHE A 206 12.72 -3.27 16.70
CA PHE A 206 11.72 -2.37 16.14
C PHE A 206 11.50 -2.61 14.65
N ASP A 207 10.27 -2.92 14.26
CA ASP A 207 9.76 -2.88 12.90
C ASP A 207 8.77 -1.72 12.74
N THR A 208 9.06 -0.78 11.83
CA THR A 208 8.23 0.42 11.60
C THR A 208 6.88 0.10 10.97
N MET A 209 6.77 -0.96 10.17
CA MET A 209 5.51 -1.39 9.56
C MET A 209 4.54 -1.89 10.64
N ILE A 210 5.04 -2.73 11.55
CA ILE A 210 4.26 -3.26 12.67
C ILE A 210 3.85 -2.11 13.60
N ALA A 211 4.79 -1.21 13.92
CA ALA A 211 4.49 -0.06 14.78
C ALA A 211 3.39 0.83 14.19
N ALA A 212 3.48 1.13 12.89
CA ALA A 212 2.46 1.89 12.18
C ALA A 212 1.09 1.16 12.17
N HIS A 213 1.09 -0.16 11.98
CA HIS A 213 -0.13 -0.96 12.04
C HIS A 213 -0.82 -0.88 13.40
N LEU A 214 -0.07 -1.01 14.50
CA LEU A 214 -0.65 -0.89 15.84
C LEU A 214 -1.19 0.51 16.13
N LEU A 215 -0.49 1.55 15.66
CA LEU A 215 -0.91 2.94 15.87
C LEU A 215 -2.17 3.29 15.07
N ASN A 216 -2.31 2.77 13.85
CA ASN A 216 -3.49 3.00 13.01
C ASN A 216 -3.86 1.75 12.19
N PRO A 217 -4.63 0.80 12.76
CA PRO A 217 -5.00 -0.44 12.08
C PRO A 217 -5.91 -0.27 10.85
N SER A 218 -6.59 0.89 10.71
CA SER A 218 -7.49 1.19 9.59
C SER A 218 -6.79 1.90 8.43
N ALA A 219 -5.49 2.19 8.56
CA ALA A 219 -4.71 2.85 7.52
C ALA A 219 -4.72 2.03 6.23
N ARG A 220 -4.78 2.74 5.09
CA ARG A 220 -4.87 2.12 3.76
C ARG A 220 -3.56 1.47 3.30
N SER A 221 -2.41 1.91 3.81
CA SER A 221 -1.09 1.48 3.37
C SER A 221 -0.06 1.72 4.48
N TYR A 222 0.81 0.74 4.71
CA TYR A 222 1.96 0.85 5.61
C TYR A 222 3.30 0.86 4.86
N LYS A 223 3.29 1.18 3.56
CA LYS A 223 4.52 1.30 2.77
C LYS A 223 5.39 2.43 3.30
N LEU A 224 6.70 2.25 3.27
CA LEU A 224 7.66 3.23 3.80
C LEU A 224 7.46 4.64 3.23
N GLY A 225 7.34 4.77 1.91
CA GLY A 225 7.07 6.07 1.27
C GLY A 225 5.74 6.71 1.68
N THR A 226 4.70 5.93 2.02
CA THR A 226 3.46 6.48 2.58
C THR A 226 3.69 7.04 3.98
N LEU A 227 4.35 6.26 4.84
CA LEU A 227 4.65 6.66 6.21
C LEU A 227 5.61 7.86 6.26
N SER A 228 6.60 7.91 5.38
CA SER A 228 7.54 9.02 5.25
C SER A 228 6.84 10.33 4.90
N LEU A 229 5.93 10.30 3.92
CA LEU A 229 5.15 11.47 3.54
C LEU A 229 4.24 11.93 4.69
N GLU A 230 3.55 10.99 5.34
CA GLU A 230 2.60 11.26 6.41
C GLU A 230 3.26 11.84 7.67
N TYR A 231 4.36 11.22 8.12
CA TYR A 231 4.94 11.50 9.43
C TYR A 231 6.17 12.43 9.38
N LEU A 232 6.91 12.42 8.27
CA LEU A 232 8.14 13.22 8.11
C LEU A 232 7.98 14.31 7.05
N ASN A 233 6.82 14.36 6.39
CA ASN A 233 6.55 15.27 5.29
C ASN A 233 7.66 15.21 4.24
N TYR A 234 8.11 13.99 3.91
CA TYR A 234 9.22 13.74 3.00
C TYR A 234 8.76 12.79 1.90
N ASP A 235 8.96 13.21 0.65
CA ASP A 235 8.64 12.38 -0.52
C ASP A 235 9.90 11.60 -0.92
N MET A 236 9.90 10.30 -0.66
CA MET A 236 11.02 9.41 -0.97
C MET A 236 11.12 9.17 -2.48
N VAL A 237 12.26 8.66 -2.93
CA VAL A 237 12.44 8.18 -4.29
C VAL A 237 11.59 6.91 -4.48
N PRO A 238 10.59 6.90 -5.37
CA PRO A 238 9.81 5.70 -5.63
C PRO A 238 10.67 4.63 -6.29
N ILE A 239 10.52 3.37 -5.87
CA ILE A 239 11.24 2.25 -6.48
C ILE A 239 11.00 2.17 -8.00
N GLU A 240 9.82 2.55 -8.49
CA GLU A 240 9.52 2.51 -9.91
C GLU A 240 10.29 3.52 -10.76
N ASP A 241 10.90 4.54 -10.14
CA ASP A 241 11.81 5.46 -10.84
C ASP A 241 13.14 4.77 -11.15
N LEU A 242 13.53 3.78 -10.33
CA LEU A 242 14.75 2.97 -10.54
C LEU A 242 14.47 1.81 -11.51
N ILE A 243 13.44 1.01 -11.20
CA ILE A 243 13.24 -0.26 -11.90
C ILE A 243 12.14 -0.23 -12.97
N GLY A 244 11.40 0.87 -13.11
CA GLY A 244 10.30 0.99 -14.06
C GLY A 244 9.04 0.20 -13.68
N LYS A 245 8.10 0.08 -14.64
CA LYS A 245 6.77 -0.54 -14.44
C LYS A 245 6.43 -1.58 -15.50
N GLY A 246 5.60 -2.55 -15.10
CA GLY A 246 5.01 -3.54 -16.00
C GLY A 246 6.05 -4.45 -16.65
N ARG A 247 5.84 -4.78 -17.94
CA ARG A 247 6.72 -5.69 -18.68
C ARG A 247 8.13 -5.15 -18.95
N LYS A 248 8.36 -3.85 -18.78
CA LYS A 248 9.67 -3.19 -18.95
C LYS A 248 10.43 -3.04 -17.62
N LYS A 249 9.90 -3.62 -16.54
CA LYS A 249 10.53 -3.58 -15.23
C LYS A 249 11.89 -4.29 -15.29
N ILE A 250 12.96 -3.63 -14.85
CA ILE A 250 14.31 -4.20 -14.74
C ILE A 250 14.54 -4.79 -13.34
N ASN A 251 15.63 -5.54 -13.15
CA ASN A 251 16.02 -6.02 -11.83
C ASN A 251 16.75 -4.92 -11.05
N MET A 252 16.71 -4.95 -9.71
CA MET A 252 17.48 -4.03 -8.87
C MET A 252 19.00 -4.19 -9.09
N ALA A 253 19.47 -5.39 -9.44
CA ALA A 253 20.86 -5.62 -9.84
C ALA A 253 21.29 -4.89 -11.13
N ASP A 254 20.33 -4.49 -11.97
CA ASP A 254 20.57 -3.79 -13.24
C ASP A 254 20.46 -2.26 -13.09
N VAL A 255 20.26 -1.75 -11.87
CA VAL A 255 20.18 -0.31 -11.59
C VAL A 255 21.59 0.29 -11.48
N PRO A 256 21.82 1.52 -11.98
CA PRO A 256 23.06 2.26 -11.75
C PRO A 256 23.39 2.40 -10.26
N LEU A 257 24.67 2.22 -9.90
CA LEU A 257 25.12 2.15 -8.52
C LEU A 257 24.77 3.40 -7.70
N ASP A 258 24.89 4.59 -8.29
CA ASP A 258 24.57 5.86 -7.64
C ASP A 258 23.09 5.96 -7.25
N GLN A 259 22.19 5.51 -8.14
CA GLN A 259 20.75 5.50 -7.89
C GLN A 259 20.36 4.45 -6.86
N ALA A 260 20.88 3.22 -7.00
CA ALA A 260 20.66 2.15 -6.03
C ALA A 260 21.17 2.54 -4.64
N SER A 261 22.36 3.16 -4.57
CA SER A 261 22.94 3.62 -3.31
C SER A 261 22.12 4.72 -2.66
N PHE A 262 21.60 5.68 -3.42
CA PHE A 262 20.78 6.73 -2.82
C PHE A 262 19.47 6.15 -2.28
N TYR A 263 18.77 5.35 -3.09
CA TYR A 263 17.50 4.72 -2.72
C TYR A 263 17.65 3.84 -1.47
N ALA A 264 18.62 2.93 -1.45
CA ALA A 264 18.79 1.99 -0.35
C ALA A 264 19.13 2.69 0.98
N VAL A 265 19.98 3.73 0.94
CA VAL A 265 20.33 4.47 2.17
C VAL A 265 19.19 5.38 2.61
N GLU A 266 18.41 5.92 1.67
CA GLU A 266 17.17 6.64 1.99
C GLU A 266 16.18 5.75 2.75
N ASP A 267 15.97 4.50 2.30
CA ASP A 267 15.11 3.54 2.98
C ASP A 267 15.58 3.28 4.43
N ALA A 268 16.88 3.05 4.65
CA ALA A 268 17.43 2.86 5.99
C ALA A 268 17.36 4.12 6.88
N ASP A 269 17.68 5.30 6.34
CA ASP A 269 17.62 6.58 7.06
C ASP A 269 16.18 6.91 7.49
N ILE A 270 15.25 6.88 6.55
CA ILE A 270 13.84 7.20 6.82
C ILE A 270 13.25 6.20 7.81
N THR A 271 13.58 4.91 7.69
CA THR A 271 13.17 3.91 8.66
C THR A 271 13.67 4.23 10.06
N LEU A 272 14.94 4.64 10.21
CA LEU A 272 15.47 5.05 11.52
C LEU A 272 14.71 6.26 12.11
N GLN A 273 14.42 7.27 11.27
CA GLN A 273 13.68 8.46 11.69
C GLN A 273 12.25 8.10 12.15
N LEU A 274 11.56 7.25 11.39
CA LEU A 274 10.24 6.73 11.76
C LEU A 274 10.29 5.90 13.04
N THR A 275 11.33 5.10 13.25
CA THR A 275 11.51 4.34 14.49
C THR A 275 11.56 5.24 15.72
N GLN A 276 12.29 6.35 15.65
CA GLN A 276 12.36 7.31 16.75
C GLN A 276 10.98 7.91 17.07
N LEU A 277 10.23 8.28 16.02
CA LEU A 277 8.89 8.86 16.14
C LEU A 277 7.86 7.85 16.67
N PHE A 278 7.79 6.66 16.07
CA PHE A 278 6.83 5.64 16.45
C PHE A 278 7.12 5.05 17.81
N LYS A 279 8.38 4.96 18.24
CA LYS A 279 8.71 4.57 19.62
C LYS A 279 8.16 5.56 20.65
N ALA A 280 8.08 6.86 20.32
CA ALA A 280 7.41 7.83 21.18
C ALA A 280 5.89 7.66 21.16
N LYS A 281 5.29 7.56 19.98
CA LYS A 281 3.83 7.38 19.81
C LYS A 281 3.31 6.09 20.47
N LEU A 282 4.02 4.97 20.34
CA LEU A 282 3.66 3.72 21.02
C LEU A 282 3.70 3.83 22.55
N ARG A 283 4.49 4.75 23.13
CA ARG A 283 4.47 5.01 24.58
C ARG A 283 3.28 5.88 24.95
N GLU A 284 2.99 6.91 24.15
CA GLU A 284 1.85 7.80 24.35
C GLU A 284 0.51 7.02 24.31
N GLU A 285 0.36 6.11 23.35
CA GLU A 285 -0.81 5.24 23.20
C GLU A 285 -0.80 3.98 24.09
N GLN A 286 0.21 3.84 24.95
CA GLN A 286 0.38 2.68 25.87
C GLN A 286 0.48 1.30 25.19
N LEU A 287 0.85 1.28 23.90
CA LEU A 287 1.01 0.06 23.09
C LEU A 287 2.40 -0.57 23.21
N SER A 288 3.36 0.13 23.82
CA SER A 288 4.76 -0.31 23.90
C SER A 288 4.95 -1.68 24.55
N THR A 289 4.18 -2.02 25.59
CA THR A 289 4.30 -3.33 26.24
C THR A 289 3.89 -4.45 25.30
N PHE A 290 2.74 -4.31 24.64
CA PHE A 290 2.22 -5.28 23.67
C PHE A 290 3.18 -5.46 22.49
N TYR A 291 3.66 -4.35 21.92
CA TYR A 291 4.63 -4.36 20.83
C TYR A 291 5.90 -5.15 21.17
N ASN A 292 6.49 -4.91 22.35
CA ASN A 292 7.74 -5.54 22.75
C ASN A 292 7.59 -6.97 23.27
N SER A 293 6.41 -7.35 23.80
CA SER A 293 6.20 -8.68 24.38
C SER A 293 5.58 -9.69 23.41
N ILE A 294 4.90 -9.21 22.35
CA ILE A 294 4.18 -10.06 21.40
C ILE A 294 4.73 -9.88 19.99
N GLU A 295 4.67 -8.67 19.43
CA GLU A 295 4.97 -8.47 18.00
C GLU A 295 6.45 -8.67 17.67
N ILE A 296 7.36 -8.04 18.42
CA ILE A 296 8.81 -8.18 18.16
C ILE A 296 9.30 -9.63 18.37
N PRO A 297 8.95 -10.34 19.46
CA PRO A 297 9.33 -11.75 19.62
C PRO A 297 8.75 -12.69 18.57
N LEU A 298 7.66 -12.31 17.89
CA LEU A 298 7.04 -13.13 16.84
C LEU A 298 7.85 -13.12 15.54
N ILE A 299 8.58 -12.05 15.23
CA ILE A 299 9.41 -11.93 14.02
C ILE A 299 10.36 -13.13 13.84
N PRO A 300 11.29 -13.44 14.78
CA PRO A 300 12.22 -14.55 14.60
C PRO A 300 11.53 -15.92 14.51
N VAL A 301 10.35 -16.08 15.14
CA VAL A 301 9.55 -17.31 15.04
C VAL A 301 9.01 -17.47 13.61
N LEU A 302 8.41 -16.41 13.05
CA LEU A 302 7.91 -16.42 11.67
C LEU A 302 9.05 -16.62 10.66
N THR A 303 10.18 -15.93 10.85
CA THR A 303 11.37 -16.12 10.02
C THR A 303 11.84 -17.59 10.04
N ALA A 304 11.89 -18.24 11.21
CA ALA A 304 12.29 -19.64 11.32
C ALA A 304 11.27 -20.60 10.68
N MET A 305 9.97 -20.34 10.87
CA MET A 305 8.89 -21.14 10.27
C MET A 305 8.91 -21.04 8.74
N GLU A 306 9.00 -19.82 8.20
CA GLU A 306 9.03 -19.57 6.75
C GLU A 306 10.30 -20.17 6.12
N HIS A 307 11.45 -20.08 6.79
CA HIS A 307 12.69 -20.72 6.32
C HIS A 307 12.63 -22.26 6.36
N THR A 308 11.92 -22.84 7.31
CA THR A 308 11.77 -24.31 7.39
C THR A 308 10.86 -24.82 6.29
N GLY A 309 9.81 -24.07 5.97
CA GLY A 309 8.80 -24.46 5.00
C GLY A 309 7.95 -25.65 5.46
N VAL A 310 7.23 -26.26 4.52
CA VAL A 310 6.39 -27.44 4.74
C VAL A 310 6.71 -28.49 3.69
N PHE A 311 6.82 -29.75 4.11
CA PHE A 311 6.98 -30.86 3.18
C PHE A 311 5.71 -31.04 2.33
N VAL A 312 5.89 -31.21 1.02
CA VAL A 312 4.80 -31.44 0.07
C VAL A 312 5.11 -32.71 -0.73
N ASP A 313 4.23 -33.69 -0.64
CA ASP A 313 4.28 -34.90 -1.46
C ASP A 313 3.76 -34.58 -2.88
N THR A 314 4.70 -34.34 -3.79
CA THR A 314 4.39 -33.96 -5.17
C THR A 314 3.81 -35.11 -5.99
N GLU A 315 4.12 -36.36 -5.66
CA GLU A 315 3.58 -37.53 -6.35
C GLU A 315 2.10 -37.71 -6.00
N PHE A 316 1.78 -37.64 -4.70
CA PHE A 316 0.39 -37.68 -4.23
C PHE A 316 -0.45 -36.54 -4.80
N LEU A 317 0.09 -35.30 -4.82
CA LEU A 317 -0.61 -34.17 -5.43
C LEU A 317 -0.83 -34.35 -6.94
N THR A 318 0.11 -34.98 -7.64
CA THR A 318 -0.03 -35.29 -9.06
C THR A 318 -1.14 -36.30 -9.30
N VAL A 319 -1.21 -37.37 -8.50
CA VAL A 319 -2.29 -38.36 -8.56
C VAL A 319 -3.65 -37.69 -8.30
N MET A 320 -3.74 -36.87 -7.25
CA MET A 320 -4.97 -36.14 -6.94
C MET A 320 -5.38 -35.18 -8.07
N SER A 321 -4.42 -34.47 -8.67
CA SER A 321 -4.68 -33.59 -9.82
C SER A 321 -5.29 -34.35 -11.00
N LEU A 322 -4.77 -35.55 -11.31
CA LEU A 322 -5.32 -36.41 -12.36
C LEU A 322 -6.73 -36.92 -12.02
N GLU A 323 -7.00 -37.27 -10.77
CA GLU A 323 -8.34 -37.73 -10.34
C GLU A 323 -9.39 -36.61 -10.40
N ILE A 324 -9.03 -35.41 -9.93
CA ILE A 324 -9.90 -34.23 -10.01
C ILE A 324 -10.13 -33.87 -11.49
N GLY A 325 -9.08 -33.90 -12.33
CA GLY A 325 -9.19 -33.66 -13.77
C GLY A 325 -10.23 -34.57 -14.44
N LYS A 326 -10.18 -35.89 -14.15
CA LYS A 326 -11.18 -36.85 -14.67
C LYS A 326 -12.61 -36.53 -14.22
N LYS A 327 -12.80 -36.06 -12.98
CA LYS A 327 -14.13 -35.67 -12.48
C LYS A 327 -14.63 -34.41 -13.17
N ILE A 328 -13.77 -33.41 -13.35
CA ILE A 328 -14.07 -32.18 -14.08
C ILE A 328 -14.49 -32.50 -15.52
N ASP A 329 -13.75 -33.38 -16.20
CA ASP A 329 -14.08 -33.82 -17.57
C ASP A 329 -15.45 -34.50 -17.64
N SER A 330 -15.74 -35.39 -16.69
CA SER A 330 -17.05 -36.05 -16.60
C SER A 330 -18.20 -35.05 -16.38
N LEU A 331 -18.01 -34.09 -15.47
CA LEU A 331 -19.01 -33.04 -15.20
C LEU A 331 -19.23 -32.16 -16.43
N LEU A 332 -18.15 -31.80 -17.14
CA LEU A 332 -18.22 -30.94 -18.31
C LEU A 332 -19.04 -31.59 -19.43
N ILE A 333 -18.83 -32.89 -19.68
CA ILE A 333 -19.65 -33.68 -20.62
C ILE A 333 -21.13 -33.65 -20.22
N GLU A 334 -21.44 -33.85 -18.94
CA GLU A 334 -22.82 -33.86 -18.45
C GLU A 334 -23.48 -32.48 -18.54
N ILE A 335 -22.74 -31.42 -18.20
CA ILE A 335 -23.19 -30.03 -18.29
C ILE A 335 -23.49 -29.66 -19.74
N HIS A 336 -22.60 -29.95 -20.68
CA HIS A 336 -22.81 -29.66 -22.11
C HIS A 336 -23.99 -30.46 -22.67
N LYS A 337 -24.17 -31.71 -22.24
CA LYS A 337 -25.33 -32.53 -22.60
C LYS A 337 -26.64 -31.92 -22.10
N LEU A 338 -26.70 -31.47 -20.84
CA LEU A 338 -27.89 -30.83 -20.28
C LEU A 338 -28.15 -29.43 -20.87
N ALA A 339 -27.10 -28.70 -21.24
CA ALA A 339 -27.21 -27.40 -21.89
C ALA A 339 -27.60 -27.50 -23.38
N GLY A 340 -27.42 -28.68 -24.00
CA GLY A 340 -27.67 -28.91 -25.42
C GLY A 340 -26.66 -28.23 -26.36
N SER A 341 -25.58 -27.66 -25.81
CA SER A 341 -24.53 -26.99 -26.57
C SER A 341 -23.24 -26.90 -25.76
N GLU A 342 -22.11 -26.81 -26.45
CA GLU A 342 -20.83 -26.50 -25.82
C GLU A 342 -20.72 -25.00 -25.57
N PHE A 343 -20.23 -24.65 -24.38
CA PHE A 343 -19.95 -23.27 -23.99
C PHE A 343 -18.86 -23.24 -22.92
N ASN A 344 -18.26 -22.06 -22.73
CA ASN A 344 -17.31 -21.83 -21.66
C ASN A 344 -18.04 -21.67 -20.32
N ILE A 345 -17.99 -22.72 -19.49
CA ILE A 345 -18.62 -22.79 -18.16
C ILE A 345 -18.11 -21.68 -17.22
N ASN A 346 -16.86 -21.24 -17.39
CA ASN A 346 -16.24 -20.18 -16.59
C ASN A 346 -16.67 -18.77 -17.04
N SER A 347 -17.31 -18.64 -18.22
CA SER A 347 -17.89 -17.38 -18.66
C SER A 347 -19.26 -17.17 -18.02
N THR A 348 -19.32 -16.25 -17.06
CA THR A 348 -20.58 -15.86 -16.39
C THR A 348 -21.65 -15.41 -17.37
N GLN A 349 -21.26 -14.76 -18.48
CA GLN A 349 -22.18 -14.35 -19.53
C GLN A 349 -22.76 -15.54 -20.31
N GLN A 350 -21.90 -16.45 -20.79
CA GLN A 350 -22.38 -17.61 -21.55
C GLN A 350 -23.25 -18.53 -20.68
N LEU A 351 -22.84 -18.78 -19.43
CA LEU A 351 -23.64 -19.54 -18.49
C LEU A 351 -24.99 -18.88 -18.20
N ALA A 352 -25.03 -17.55 -18.05
CA ALA A 352 -26.28 -16.83 -17.88
C ALA A 352 -27.21 -16.97 -19.10
N ILE A 353 -26.67 -17.03 -20.33
CA ILE A 353 -27.45 -17.30 -21.55
C ILE A 353 -28.08 -18.69 -21.47
N ILE A 354 -27.29 -19.72 -21.17
CA ILE A 354 -27.79 -21.10 -21.03
C ILE A 354 -28.89 -21.20 -19.97
N LEU A 355 -28.66 -20.68 -18.77
CA LEU A 355 -29.60 -20.82 -17.66
C LEU A 355 -30.93 -20.11 -17.90
N PHE A 356 -30.91 -18.88 -18.44
CA PHE A 356 -32.10 -18.03 -18.45
C PHE A 356 -32.76 -17.86 -19.82
N ASP A 357 -32.03 -18.06 -20.93
CA ASP A 357 -32.60 -17.97 -22.28
C ASP A 357 -32.87 -19.35 -22.88
N VAL A 358 -31.93 -20.29 -22.71
CA VAL A 358 -32.07 -21.64 -23.29
C VAL A 358 -32.94 -22.52 -22.39
N LEU A 359 -32.59 -22.63 -21.11
CA LEU A 359 -33.33 -23.45 -20.13
C LEU A 359 -34.54 -22.71 -19.52
N GLY A 360 -34.61 -21.38 -19.67
CA GLY A 360 -35.75 -20.58 -19.21
C GLY A 360 -35.96 -20.54 -17.69
N LEU A 361 -34.91 -20.73 -16.88
CA LEU A 361 -35.02 -20.76 -15.42
C LEU A 361 -35.42 -19.41 -14.81
N THR A 362 -35.93 -19.44 -13.58
CA THR A 362 -36.51 -18.25 -12.93
C THR A 362 -35.45 -17.20 -12.58
N LYS A 363 -35.75 -15.92 -12.87
CA LYS A 363 -34.86 -14.80 -12.54
C LYS A 363 -35.12 -14.31 -11.11
N ILE A 364 -34.25 -14.66 -10.18
CA ILE A 364 -34.45 -14.36 -8.74
C ILE A 364 -34.21 -12.87 -8.41
N LYS A 365 -33.37 -12.16 -9.19
CA LYS A 365 -33.18 -10.69 -9.11
C LYS A 365 -32.61 -10.12 -10.42
N LYS A 366 -31.56 -10.76 -10.92
CA LYS A 366 -30.87 -10.50 -12.19
C LYS A 366 -30.44 -11.85 -12.78
N ARG A 367 -29.89 -11.84 -14.00
CA ARG A 367 -29.24 -13.01 -14.64
C ARG A 367 -27.89 -13.31 -13.97
N SER A 368 -27.93 -13.68 -12.70
CA SER A 368 -26.73 -13.91 -11.89
C SER A 368 -26.35 -15.39 -11.91
N THR A 369 -25.05 -15.66 -11.99
CA THR A 369 -24.47 -16.99 -11.85
C THR A 369 -23.70 -17.13 -10.53
N ALA A 370 -24.03 -16.33 -9.52
CA ALA A 370 -23.42 -16.44 -8.19
C ALA A 370 -23.85 -17.75 -7.50
N GLU A 371 -23.02 -18.28 -6.61
CA GLU A 371 -23.25 -19.55 -5.91
C GLU A 371 -24.63 -19.60 -5.22
N SER A 372 -24.99 -18.52 -4.51
CA SER A 372 -26.28 -18.41 -3.80
C SER A 372 -27.49 -18.45 -4.72
N VAL A 373 -27.35 -18.01 -5.98
CA VAL A 373 -28.41 -18.06 -7.00
C VAL A 373 -28.50 -19.45 -7.61
N LEU A 374 -27.35 -20.05 -7.97
CA LEU A 374 -27.32 -21.40 -8.54
C LEU A 374 -27.92 -22.44 -7.57
N LYS A 375 -27.67 -22.34 -6.25
CA LYS A 375 -28.28 -23.22 -5.23
C LYS A 375 -29.80 -23.13 -5.18
N GLN A 376 -30.37 -21.98 -5.51
CA GLN A 376 -31.83 -21.83 -5.57
C GLN A 376 -32.37 -22.42 -6.87
N LEU A 377 -31.68 -22.19 -7.99
CA LEU A 377 -32.04 -22.72 -9.31
C LEU A 377 -31.89 -24.24 -9.42
N GLU A 378 -31.08 -24.86 -8.55
CA GLU A 378 -30.93 -26.32 -8.45
C GLU A 378 -32.29 -27.02 -8.19
N LYS A 379 -33.23 -26.33 -7.55
CA LYS A 379 -34.60 -26.84 -7.31
C LYS A 379 -35.44 -26.89 -8.59
N GLU A 380 -35.07 -26.11 -9.61
CA GLU A 380 -35.79 -26.02 -10.88
C GLU A 380 -35.15 -26.91 -11.95
N HIS A 381 -33.82 -27.09 -11.92
CA HIS A 381 -33.09 -27.87 -12.90
C HIS A 381 -31.78 -28.43 -12.30
N SER A 382 -31.30 -29.56 -12.80
CA SER A 382 -30.08 -30.23 -12.31
C SER A 382 -28.78 -29.51 -12.73
N LEU A 383 -28.76 -28.86 -13.90
CA LEU A 383 -27.57 -28.16 -14.43
C LEU A 383 -26.94 -27.16 -13.43
N PRO A 384 -27.67 -26.25 -12.76
CA PRO A 384 -27.11 -25.41 -11.70
C PRO A 384 -26.32 -26.17 -10.62
N GLY A 385 -26.79 -27.35 -10.21
CA GLY A 385 -26.11 -28.22 -9.25
C GLY A 385 -24.77 -28.75 -9.79
N LEU A 386 -24.75 -29.23 -11.04
CA LEU A 386 -23.51 -29.68 -11.69
C LEU A 386 -22.51 -28.54 -11.89
N ILE A 387 -22.97 -27.33 -12.18
CA ILE A 387 -22.12 -26.14 -12.28
C ILE A 387 -21.49 -25.80 -10.92
N LEU A 388 -22.27 -25.90 -9.84
CA LEU A 388 -21.76 -25.70 -8.48
C LEU A 388 -20.69 -26.74 -8.15
N GLU A 389 -20.93 -28.01 -8.51
CA GLU A 389 -19.96 -29.08 -8.31
C GLU A 389 -18.70 -28.86 -9.15
N TYR A 390 -18.85 -28.50 -10.43
CA TYR A 390 -17.73 -28.16 -11.32
C TYR A 390 -16.85 -27.04 -10.75
N ARG A 391 -17.45 -26.01 -10.13
CA ARG A 391 -16.71 -24.88 -9.53
C ARG A 391 -16.07 -25.20 -8.18
N LYS A 392 -16.43 -26.33 -7.56
CA LYS A 392 -15.89 -26.75 -6.28
C LYS A 392 -14.56 -27.49 -6.45
N TYR A 393 -14.41 -28.20 -7.57
CA TYR A 393 -13.16 -28.78 -8.03
C TYR A 393 -12.32 -27.70 -8.72
#